data_AF-A0A924M5D9-F1
#
_entry.id   AF-A0A924M5D9-F1
#
_cell.length_a   1.000
_cell.length_b   1.000
_cell.length_c   1.000
_cell.angle_alpha   90.00
_cell.angle_beta   90.00
_cell.angle_gamma   90.00
#
_symmetry.space_group_name_H-M   'P 1'
#
loop_
_entity.id
_entity.type
_entity.pdbx_description
1 polymer ?
#
loop_
_entity_poly.entity_id
_entity_poly.type
_entity_poly.pdbx_seq_one_letter_code
_entity_poly.pdbx_strand_id
1 'polypeptide(L)'
;KWLKTGKADKGIVAPDGLKKTLSLRLDKLHRRALRQGKKFLTLSEAQQHDVRKRLKRLRYLIEFAAPLFANHDVKTMTTALKPVQDALGGYNDELMALHAQRAAVEASPNAWFGVGWLAARKQSNAKRCLKAIKAFAELKPFWHR
;
A
#
# COMPACT_ATOMS: atom_id res chain seq x y z
N LYS A 1 20.23 12.81 55.14
CA LYS A 1 19.11 11.86 54.93
C LYS A 1 18.87 11.78 53.42
N TRP A 2 19.05 10.58 52.86
CA TRP A 2 19.23 10.26 51.44
C TRP A 2 18.10 10.70 50.49
N LEU A 3 18.46 10.99 49.23
CA LEU A 3 17.94 10.41 47.97
C LEU A 3 18.75 11.01 46.78
N LYS A 4 19.92 10.45 46.44
CA LYS A 4 20.19 9.52 45.32
C LYS A 4 19.70 9.99 43.95
N THR A 5 20.65 10.51 43.17
CA THR A 5 20.85 10.35 41.70
C THR A 5 19.74 9.60 40.95
N GLY A 6 18.89 10.35 40.25
CA GLY A 6 18.05 9.83 39.19
C GLY A 6 18.92 9.44 37.98
N LYS A 7 18.96 8.14 37.67
CA LYS A 7 19.47 7.60 36.40
C LYS A 7 18.77 8.31 35.24
N ALA A 8 19.55 8.82 34.28
CA ALA A 8 19.04 9.25 33.00
C ALA A 8 18.20 8.12 32.38
N ASP A 9 16.96 8.47 32.03
CA ASP A 9 16.00 7.59 31.39
C ASP A 9 16.59 7.02 30.08
N LYS A 10 16.67 5.69 29.98
CA LYS A 10 17.17 4.97 28.79
C LYS A 10 16.12 4.92 27.67
N GLY A 11 15.32 5.96 27.53
CA GLY A 11 14.12 5.98 26.69
C GLY A 11 14.29 6.63 25.31
N ILE A 12 15.35 7.40 25.09
CA ILE A 12 15.59 8.03 23.78
C ILE A 12 16.42 7.05 22.95
N VAL A 13 15.74 6.32 22.05
CA VAL A 13 16.43 5.56 21.01
C VAL A 13 17.29 6.56 20.23
N ALA A 14 18.62 6.39 20.26
CA ALA A 14 19.53 7.21 19.49
C ALA A 14 19.04 7.28 18.02
N PRO A 15 19.18 8.42 17.31
CA PRO A 15 18.66 8.60 15.95
C PRO A 15 18.95 7.43 15.00
N ASP A 16 20.13 6.81 15.12
CA ASP A 16 20.54 5.64 14.35
C ASP A 16 19.74 4.37 14.66
N GLY A 17 19.37 4.16 15.93
CA GLY A 17 18.52 3.06 16.36
C GLY A 17 17.09 3.19 15.82
N LEU A 18 16.58 4.43 15.71
CA LEU A 18 15.27 4.71 15.13
C LEU A 18 15.28 4.45 13.62
N LYS A 19 16.28 4.97 12.90
CA LYS A 19 16.47 4.74 11.47
C LYS A 19 16.52 3.24 11.16
N LYS A 20 17.34 2.48 11.88
CA LYS A 20 17.45 1.02 11.74
C LYS A 20 16.11 0.31 11.96
N THR A 21 15.39 0.67 13.02
CA THR A 21 14.08 0.06 13.35
C THR A 21 13.04 0.31 12.24
N LEU A 22 12.99 1.54 11.72
CA LEU A 22 12.07 1.90 10.65
C LEU A 22 12.46 1.25 9.31
N SER A 23 13.75 1.13 8.99
CA SER A 23 14.23 0.40 7.81
C SER A 23 13.76 -1.06 7.83
N LEU A 24 13.87 -1.75 8.98
CA LEU A 24 13.39 -3.14 9.12
C LEU A 24 11.87 -3.25 8.93
N ARG A 25 11.10 -2.28 9.44
CA ARG A 25 9.64 -2.27 9.31
C ARG A 25 9.19 -1.95 7.88
N LEU A 26 9.84 -0.99 7.21
CA LEU A 26 9.66 -0.67 5.80
C LEU A 26 9.89 -1.91 4.94
N ASP A 27 11.02 -2.58 5.16
CA ASP A 27 11.39 -3.78 4.41
C ASP A 27 10.38 -4.93 4.60
N LYS A 28 9.96 -5.19 5.84
CA LYS A 28 8.94 -6.20 6.14
C LYS A 28 7.60 -5.91 5.45
N LEU A 29 7.13 -4.65 5.50
CA LEU A 29 5.89 -4.24 4.84
C LEU A 29 6.00 -4.34 3.32
N HIS A 30 7.12 -3.86 2.76
CA HIS A 30 7.40 -3.91 1.33
C HIS A 30 7.42 -5.33 0.79
N ARG A 31 8.21 -6.23 1.40
CA ARG A 31 8.27 -7.66 1.01
C ARG A 31 6.90 -8.32 1.09
N ARG A 32 6.13 -8.07 2.16
CA ARG A 32 4.80 -8.67 2.33
C ARG A 32 3.81 -8.14 1.30
N ALA A 33 3.84 -6.83 1.01
CA ALA A 33 2.99 -6.20 -0.01
C ALA A 33 3.29 -6.78 -1.40
N LEU A 34 4.56 -6.83 -1.79
CA LEU A 34 4.96 -7.29 -3.13
C LEU A 34 4.80 -8.80 -3.32
N ARG A 35 5.01 -9.62 -2.29
CA ARG A 35 4.84 -11.09 -2.39
C ARG A 35 3.43 -11.47 -2.85
N GLN A 36 2.40 -10.82 -2.26
CA GLN A 36 1.01 -11.03 -2.68
C GLN A 36 0.70 -10.21 -3.95
N GLY A 37 1.16 -8.97 -4.03
CA GLY A 37 0.91 -8.09 -5.17
C GLY A 37 1.43 -8.63 -6.51
N LYS A 38 2.56 -9.34 -6.54
CA LYS A 38 3.08 -9.99 -7.77
C LYS A 38 2.17 -11.12 -8.28
N LYS A 39 1.26 -11.61 -7.44
CA LYS A 39 0.25 -12.64 -7.75
C LYS A 39 -1.17 -12.05 -7.82
N PHE A 40 -1.33 -10.74 -7.97
CA PHE A 40 -2.61 -10.03 -7.80
C PHE A 40 -3.80 -10.65 -8.55
N LEU A 41 -3.58 -11.13 -9.78
CA LEU A 41 -4.64 -11.72 -10.62
C LEU A 41 -5.17 -13.07 -10.11
N THR A 42 -4.43 -13.77 -9.26
CA THR A 42 -4.84 -15.06 -8.69
C THR A 42 -5.48 -14.91 -7.31
N LEU A 43 -5.58 -13.68 -6.81
CA LEU A 43 -6.11 -13.38 -5.47
C LEU A 43 -7.64 -13.20 -5.53
N SER A 44 -8.31 -13.57 -4.44
CA SER A 44 -9.71 -13.17 -4.22
C SER A 44 -9.82 -11.65 -4.04
N GLU A 45 -11.03 -11.09 -4.21
CA GLU A 45 -11.25 -9.64 -4.00
C GLU A 45 -10.82 -9.17 -2.60
N ALA A 46 -11.11 -9.96 -1.57
CA ALA A 46 -10.67 -9.68 -0.20
C ALA A 46 -9.13 -9.62 -0.09
N GLN A 47 -8.43 -10.56 -0.72
CA GLN A 47 -6.97 -10.59 -0.74
C GLN A 47 -6.37 -9.44 -1.59
N GLN A 48 -7.03 -9.05 -2.69
CA GLN A 48 -6.65 -7.87 -3.48
C GLN A 48 -6.80 -6.59 -2.66
N HIS A 49 -7.88 -6.46 -1.90
CA HIS A 49 -8.11 -5.34 -1.00
C HIS A 49 -7.06 -5.30 0.13
N ASP A 50 -6.62 -6.44 0.64
CA ASP A 50 -5.51 -6.52 1.60
C ASP A 50 -4.17 -6.04 1.01
N VAL A 51 -3.87 -6.37 -0.26
CA VAL A 51 -2.70 -5.82 -0.97
C VAL A 51 -2.75 -4.30 -1.00
N ARG A 52 -3.92 -3.71 -1.33
CA ARG A 52 -4.13 -2.25 -1.29
C ARG A 52 -3.88 -1.68 0.10
N LYS A 53 -4.44 -2.26 1.17
CA LYS A 53 -4.19 -1.81 2.55
C LYS A 53 -2.69 -1.82 2.89
N ARG A 54 -1.97 -2.88 2.50
CA ARG A 54 -0.53 -3.00 2.75
C ARG A 54 0.28 -1.92 2.03
N LEU A 55 -0.02 -1.66 0.76
CA LEU A 55 0.67 -0.62 -0.03
C LEU A 55 0.34 0.79 0.47
N LYS A 56 -0.88 1.02 0.94
CA LYS A 56 -1.26 2.27 1.62
C LYS A 56 -0.48 2.46 2.93
N ARG A 57 -0.38 1.41 3.75
CA ARG A 57 0.45 1.41 4.98
C ARG A 57 1.93 1.63 4.67
N LEU A 58 2.45 1.06 3.58
CA LEU A 58 3.83 1.27 3.15
C LEU A 58 4.07 2.76 2.83
N ARG A 59 3.17 3.41 2.08
CA ARG A 59 3.27 4.85 1.82
C ARG A 59 3.33 5.68 3.09
N TYR A 60 2.40 5.42 4.02
CA TYR A 60 2.38 6.15 5.29
C TYR A 60 3.66 5.97 6.10
N LEU A 61 4.24 4.76 6.09
CA LEU A 61 5.50 4.54 6.77
C LEU A 61 6.68 5.24 6.06
N ILE A 62 6.67 5.31 4.72
CA ILE A 62 7.68 6.06 3.95
C ILE A 62 7.59 7.55 4.29
N GLU A 63 6.39 8.12 4.27
CA GLU A 63 6.17 9.54 4.59
C GLU A 63 6.54 9.86 6.04
N PHE A 64 6.16 8.98 6.99
CA PHE A 64 6.53 9.11 8.40
C PHE A 64 8.05 9.05 8.62
N ALA A 65 8.72 8.13 7.93
CA ALA A 65 10.16 7.94 8.07
C ALA A 65 10.99 8.97 7.27
N ALA A 66 10.35 9.79 6.42
CA ALA A 66 11.01 10.69 5.48
C ALA A 66 12.12 11.57 6.11
N PRO A 67 11.96 12.15 7.32
CA PRO A 67 13.00 12.99 7.93
C PRO A 67 14.32 12.27 8.25
N LEU A 68 14.34 10.93 8.23
CA LEU A 68 15.52 10.12 8.58
C LEU A 68 16.32 9.66 7.35
N PHE A 69 15.86 10.00 6.14
CA PHE A 69 16.45 9.57 4.88
C PHE A 69 16.65 10.75 3.94
N ALA A 70 17.44 10.56 2.88
CA ALA A 70 17.67 11.60 1.89
C ALA A 70 16.37 11.94 1.14
N ASN A 71 16.03 13.23 1.07
CA ASN A 71 14.79 13.71 0.45
C ASN A 71 14.60 13.21 -0.99
N HIS A 72 15.68 13.14 -1.78
CA HIS A 72 15.61 12.68 -3.16
C HIS A 72 15.17 11.21 -3.26
N ASP A 73 15.65 10.36 -2.35
CA ASP A 73 15.35 8.93 -2.32
C ASP A 73 13.90 8.65 -1.91
N VAL A 74 13.42 9.36 -0.89
CA VAL A 74 12.02 9.31 -0.45
C VAL A 74 11.10 9.79 -1.57
N LYS A 75 11.47 10.87 -2.26
CA LYS A 75 10.70 11.41 -3.38
C LYS A 75 10.62 10.41 -4.53
N THR A 76 11.73 9.81 -4.95
CA THR A 76 11.73 8.77 -6.00
C THR A 76 10.80 7.62 -5.65
N MET A 77 10.85 7.11 -4.41
CA MET A 77 10.00 6.01 -3.97
C MET A 77 8.50 6.39 -3.94
N THR A 78 8.16 7.57 -3.40
CA THR A 78 6.77 8.02 -3.30
C THR A 78 6.17 8.33 -4.67
N THR A 79 6.94 8.94 -5.58
CA THR A 79 6.54 9.15 -6.98
C THR A 79 6.26 7.83 -7.69
N ALA A 80 7.09 6.81 -7.50
CA ALA A 80 6.88 5.51 -8.10
C ALA A 80 5.73 4.70 -7.48
N LEU A 81 5.42 4.94 -6.20
CA LEU A 81 4.31 4.28 -5.52
C LEU A 81 2.94 4.85 -5.95
N LYS A 82 2.90 6.10 -6.42
CA LYS A 82 1.66 6.78 -6.83
C LYS A 82 0.86 6.00 -7.90
N PRO A 83 1.43 5.58 -9.05
CA PRO A 83 0.70 4.79 -10.05
C PRO A 83 0.09 3.50 -9.50
N VAL A 84 0.76 2.86 -8.53
CA VAL A 84 0.24 1.65 -7.87
C VAL A 84 -1.01 1.98 -7.06
N GLN A 85 -0.97 3.08 -6.31
CA GLN A 85 -2.09 3.51 -5.50
C GLN A 85 -3.27 3.97 -6.33
N ASP A 86 -3.03 4.70 -7.42
CA ASP A 86 -4.06 5.17 -8.33
C ASP A 86 -4.77 3.97 -9.00
N ALA A 87 -4.00 2.99 -9.48
CA ALA A 87 -4.55 1.78 -10.08
C ALA A 87 -5.37 0.94 -9.08
N LEU A 88 -4.84 0.71 -7.87
CA LEU A 88 -5.54 -0.05 -6.83
C LEU A 88 -6.75 0.70 -6.26
N GLY A 89 -6.68 2.04 -6.21
CA GLY A 89 -7.80 2.91 -5.84
C GLY A 89 -8.94 2.75 -6.84
N GLY A 90 -8.69 3.06 -8.11
CA GLY A 90 -9.71 2.96 -9.15
C GLY A 90 -10.31 1.56 -9.30
N TYR A 91 -9.48 0.51 -9.21
CA TYR A 91 -10.00 -0.86 -9.24
C TYR A 91 -10.90 -1.18 -8.03
N ASN A 92 -10.55 -0.73 -6.83
CA ASN A 92 -11.40 -0.89 -5.66
C ASN A 92 -12.72 -0.14 -5.81
N ASP A 93 -12.69 1.07 -6.36
CA ASP A 93 -13.90 1.89 -6.55
C ASP A 93 -14.84 1.24 -7.57
N GLU A 94 -14.31 0.70 -8.66
CA GLU A 94 -15.11 -0.08 -9.62
C GLU A 94 -15.69 -1.37 -9.00
N LEU A 95 -14.96 -2.07 -8.11
CA LEU A 95 -15.52 -3.21 -7.38
C LEU A 95 -16.66 -2.79 -6.47
N MET A 96 -16.51 -1.71 -5.71
CA MET A 96 -17.57 -1.20 -4.84
C MET A 96 -18.79 -0.77 -5.65
N ALA A 97 -18.59 -0.10 -6.79
CA ALA A 97 -19.65 0.25 -7.72
C ALA A 97 -20.35 -1.01 -8.27
N LEU A 98 -19.60 -2.07 -8.61
CA LEU A 98 -20.17 -3.32 -9.09
C LEU A 98 -21.05 -3.99 -8.04
N HIS A 99 -20.59 -4.02 -6.78
CA HIS A 99 -21.37 -4.57 -5.66
C HIS A 99 -22.64 -3.75 -5.41
N ALA A 100 -22.55 -2.41 -5.43
CA ALA A 100 -23.69 -1.53 -5.28
C ALA A 100 -24.72 -1.71 -6.41
N GLN A 101 -24.27 -1.79 -7.66
CA GLN A 101 -25.14 -2.01 -8.82
C GLN A 101 -25.85 -3.36 -8.74
N ARG A 102 -25.15 -4.43 -8.33
CA ARG A 102 -25.76 -5.75 -8.12
C ARG A 102 -26.85 -5.72 -7.05
N ALA A 103 -26.61 -5.04 -5.93
CA ALA A 103 -27.60 -4.90 -4.86
C ALA A 103 -28.82 -4.08 -5.30
N ALA A 104 -28.66 -3.16 -6.25
CA ALA A 104 -29.73 -2.30 -6.75
C ALA A 104 -30.61 -2.94 -7.84
N VAL A 105 -30.20 -4.08 -8.42
CA VAL A 105 -30.91 -4.72 -9.55
C VAL A 105 -32.37 -5.01 -9.24
N GLU A 106 -32.68 -5.50 -8.04
CA GLU A 106 -34.05 -5.86 -7.66
C GLU A 106 -34.97 -4.63 -7.62
N ALA A 107 -34.47 -3.50 -7.13
CA ALA A 107 -35.22 -2.25 -7.05
C ALA A 107 -35.20 -1.44 -8.35
N SER A 108 -34.21 -1.67 -9.23
CA SER A 108 -33.99 -0.89 -10.44
C SER A 108 -33.35 -1.77 -11.51
N PRO A 109 -34.15 -2.42 -12.38
CA PRO A 109 -33.64 -3.32 -13.41
C PRO A 109 -32.61 -2.69 -14.37
N ASN A 110 -32.66 -1.37 -14.57
CA ASN A 110 -31.67 -0.63 -15.37
C ASN A 110 -30.24 -0.73 -14.81
N ALA A 111 -30.07 -1.08 -13.53
CA ALA A 111 -28.77 -1.32 -12.91
C ALA A 111 -27.98 -2.46 -13.59
N TRP A 112 -28.66 -3.39 -14.29
CA TRP A 112 -28.00 -4.43 -15.09
C TRP A 112 -27.00 -3.89 -16.11
N PHE A 113 -27.28 -2.71 -16.69
CA PHE A 113 -26.33 -2.05 -17.59
C PHE A 113 -25.01 -1.73 -16.86
N GLY A 114 -25.11 -1.16 -15.66
CA GLY A 114 -23.95 -0.85 -14.81
C GLY A 114 -23.18 -2.10 -14.40
N VAL A 115 -23.89 -3.17 -14.03
CA VAL A 115 -23.28 -4.48 -13.72
C VAL A 115 -22.48 -5.00 -14.91
N GLY A 116 -23.07 -5.02 -16.10
CA GLY A 116 -22.42 -5.50 -17.32
C GLY A 116 -21.17 -4.67 -17.66
N TRP A 117 -21.30 -3.35 -17.65
CA TRP A 117 -20.21 -2.41 -17.95
C TRP A 117 -19.01 -2.59 -17.01
N LEU A 118 -19.25 -2.66 -15.70
CA LEU A 118 -18.20 -2.82 -14.69
C LEU A 118 -17.59 -4.22 -14.72
N ALA A 119 -18.40 -5.27 -14.90
CA ALA A 119 -17.92 -6.65 -14.98
C ALA A 119 -16.98 -6.85 -16.19
N ALA A 120 -17.29 -6.28 -17.35
CA ALA A 120 -16.47 -6.37 -18.55
C ALA A 120 -15.06 -5.77 -18.37
N ARG A 121 -14.93 -4.74 -17.52
CA ARG A 121 -13.67 -4.01 -17.31
C ARG A 121 -12.83 -4.56 -16.17
N LYS A 122 -13.43 -5.33 -15.26
CA LYS A 122 -12.79 -5.86 -14.03
C LYS A 122 -11.43 -6.52 -14.30
N GLN A 123 -11.36 -7.42 -15.28
CA GLN A 123 -10.11 -8.15 -15.57
C GLN A 123 -9.01 -7.21 -16.11
N SER A 124 -9.37 -6.26 -16.98
CA SER A 124 -8.41 -5.29 -17.54
C SER A 124 -7.85 -4.38 -16.44
N ASN A 125 -8.71 -3.90 -15.54
CA ASN A 125 -8.28 -3.05 -14.43
C ASN A 125 -7.46 -3.81 -13.38
N ALA A 126 -7.76 -5.09 -13.13
CA ALA A 126 -6.89 -5.94 -12.32
C ALA A 126 -5.50 -6.15 -12.96
N LYS A 127 -5.43 -6.29 -14.30
CA LYS A 127 -4.15 -6.36 -15.04
C LYS A 127 -3.36 -5.06 -14.93
N ARG A 128 -4.02 -3.90 -14.98
CA ARG A 128 -3.39 -2.58 -14.75
C ARG A 128 -2.79 -2.49 -13.34
N CYS A 129 -3.50 -2.96 -12.32
CA CYS A 129 -2.96 -3.05 -10.95
C CYS A 129 -1.69 -3.91 -10.91
N LEU A 130 -1.73 -5.11 -11.48
CA LEU A 130 -0.57 -6.00 -11.51
C LEU A 130 0.63 -5.35 -12.24
N LYS A 131 0.39 -4.70 -13.38
CA LYS A 131 1.44 -4.00 -14.13
C LYS A 131 2.10 -2.91 -13.28
N ALA A 132 1.31 -2.07 -12.61
CA ALA A 132 1.84 -1.02 -11.74
C ALA A 132 2.63 -1.61 -10.57
N ILE A 133 2.11 -2.66 -9.91
CA ILE A 133 2.81 -3.34 -8.80
C ILE A 133 4.15 -3.91 -9.26
N LYS A 134 4.19 -4.58 -10.43
CA LYS A 134 5.43 -5.14 -10.98
C LYS A 134 6.44 -4.04 -11.29
N ALA A 135 6.03 -2.94 -11.92
CA ALA A 135 6.91 -1.81 -12.20
C ALA A 135 7.51 -1.22 -10.90
N PHE A 136 6.70 -1.05 -9.86
CA PHE A 136 7.18 -0.59 -8.55
C PHE A 136 8.13 -1.60 -7.89
N ALA A 137 7.93 -2.89 -8.09
CA ALA A 137 8.74 -3.94 -7.50
C ALA A 137 10.18 -4.03 -8.03
N GLU A 138 10.47 -3.42 -9.17
CA GLU A 138 11.81 -3.35 -9.76
C GLU A 138 12.68 -2.26 -9.11
N LEU A 139 12.09 -1.36 -8.32
CA LEU A 139 12.82 -0.29 -7.66
C LEU A 139 13.57 -0.80 -6.43
N LYS A 140 14.87 -0.47 -6.38
CA LYS A 140 15.70 -0.75 -5.21
C LYS A 140 15.24 0.12 -4.03
N PRO A 141 14.90 -0.49 -2.88
CA PRO A 141 14.46 0.30 -1.74
C PRO A 141 15.55 1.19 -1.16
N PHE A 142 15.20 2.45 -0.84
CA PHE A 142 16.17 3.40 -0.29
C PHE A 142 16.64 3.05 1.12
N TRP A 143 15.83 2.31 1.89
CA TRP A 143 16.18 1.89 3.26
C TRP A 143 17.15 0.70 3.31
N HIS A 144 17.63 0.22 2.16
CA HIS A 144 18.74 -0.73 2.04
C HIS A 144 20.09 -0.03 1.75
N ARG A 145 20.10 1.31 1.73
CA ARG A 145 21.30 2.12 1.55
C ARG A 145 21.86 2.59 2.88
#